data_AF-W7UMH0-F1
#
_entry.id   AF-W7UMH0-F1
#
_cell.length_a   1.000
_cell.length_b   1.000
_cell.length_c   1.000
_cell.angle_alpha   90.00
_cell.angle_beta   90.00
_cell.angle_gamma   90.00
#
_symmetry.space_group_name_H-M   'P 1'
#
loop_
_entity.id
_entity.type
_entity.pdbx_description
1 polymer ?
#
loop_
_entity_poly.entity_id
_entity_poly.type
_entity_poly.pdbx_seq_one_letter_code
_entity_poly.pdbx_strand_id
1 'polypeptide(L)' 'MAGIKIDKEKNENRFEFISEQYYWGTMFTVLVDKVTGVTYMATMREGTRITPMLDKDGKPYVDPRFGSR' A
#
# COMPACT_ATOMS: atom_id res chain seq x y z
N MET A 1 1.58 -16.70 -26.27
CA MET A 1 1.53 -15.72 -25.16
C MET A 1 2.18 -16.38 -23.96
N ALA A 2 3.32 -15.87 -23.47
CA ALA A 2 3.99 -16.42 -22.30
C ALA A 2 3.22 -16.01 -21.05
N GLY A 3 2.57 -16.97 -20.39
CA GLY A 3 1.93 -16.76 -19.10
C GLY A 3 2.99 -16.51 -18.04
N ILE A 4 2.97 -15.32 -17.44
CA ILE A 4 3.77 -15.02 -16.25
C ILE A 4 3.28 -15.98 -15.15
N LYS A 5 4.13 -16.92 -14.75
CA LYS A 5 3.90 -17.74 -13.56
C LYS A 5 4.09 -16.83 -12.35
N ILE A 6 3.00 -16.45 -11.69
CA ILE A 6 3.06 -15.77 -10.41
C ILE A 6 3.24 -16.87 -9.36
N ASP A 7 4.45 -17.00 -8.82
CA ASP A 7 4.73 -17.86 -7.67
C ASP A 7 3.86 -17.41 -6.48
N LYS A 8 2.81 -18.18 -6.20
CA LYS A 8 1.83 -17.89 -5.13
C LYS A 8 2.46 -17.89 -3.73
N GLU A 9 3.56 -18.62 -3.52
CA GLU A 9 4.14 -18.83 -2.19
C GLU A 9 5.06 -17.70 -1.71
N LYS A 10 5.51 -16.78 -2.58
CA LYS A 10 6.59 -15.83 -2.23
C LYS A 10 6.14 -14.48 -1.69
N ASN A 11 4.83 -14.24 -1.56
CA ASN A 11 4.29 -12.88 -1.35
C ASN A 11 3.12 -12.83 -0.36
N GLU A 12 3.00 -13.82 0.53
CA GLU A 12 2.00 -13.79 1.59
C GLU A 12 2.35 -12.68 2.60
N ASN A 13 1.68 -11.53 2.46
CA ASN A 13 1.69 -10.40 3.38
C ASN A 13 2.93 -9.47 3.31
N ARG A 14 3.35 -8.96 2.16
CA ARG A 14 4.25 -7.77 2.15
C ARG A 14 3.53 -6.54 2.72
N PHE A 15 2.26 -6.37 2.38
CA PHE A 15 1.45 -5.24 2.80
C PHE A 15 0.52 -5.61 3.96
N GLU A 16 0.38 -4.71 4.90
CA GLU A 16 -0.60 -4.76 5.99
C GLU A 16 -1.74 -3.80 5.69
N PHE A 17 -2.98 -4.26 5.82
CA PHE A 17 -4.17 -3.42 5.71
C PHE A 17 -4.38 -2.61 6.98
N ILE A 18 -4.63 -1.30 6.84
CA ILE A 18 -4.87 -0.40 7.98
C ILE A 18 -6.33 0.01 8.05
N SER A 19 -6.88 0.52 6.95
CA SER A 19 -8.25 1.02 6.90
C SER A 19 -8.76 1.11 5.48
N GLU A 20 -10.08 1.16 5.35
CA GLU A 20 -10.77 1.43 4.09
C GLU A 20 -11.75 2.58 4.30
N GLN A 21 -11.88 3.45 3.30
CA GLN A 21 -12.88 4.51 3.27
C GLN A 21 -13.52 4.59 1.89
N TYR A 22 -14.83 4.83 1.89
CA TYR A 22 -15.59 5.06 0.66
C TYR A 22 -15.92 6.54 0.52
N TYR A 23 -15.46 7.15 -0.57
CA TYR A 23 -15.69 8.57 -0.82
C TYR A 23 -16.04 8.79 -2.29
N TRP A 24 -17.18 9.43 -2.55
CA TRP A 24 -17.65 9.79 -3.90
C TRP A 24 -17.60 8.64 -4.92
N GLY A 25 -18.07 7.45 -4.52
CA GLY A 25 -18.12 6.32 -5.43
C GLY A 25 -16.76 5.66 -5.69
N THR A 26 -15.75 5.92 -4.85
CA THR A 26 -14.40 5.37 -4.93
C THR A 26 -13.98 4.81 -3.59
N MET A 27 -13.44 3.59 -3.62
CA MET A 27 -12.85 2.91 -2.46
C MET A 27 -11.38 3.30 -2.33
N PHE A 28 -11.02 3.80 -1.15
CA PHE A 28 -9.65 4.14 -0.77
C PHE A 28 -9.21 3.18 0.32
N THR A 29 -8.07 2.53 0.11
CA THR A 29 -7.48 1.58 1.06
C THR A 29 -6.13 2.10 1.54
N VAL A 30 -5.88 2.09 2.84
CA VAL A 30 -4.59 2.44 3.43
C VAL A 30 -3.83 1.16 3.77
N LEU A 31 -2.60 1.06 3.27
CA LEU A 31 -1.72 -0.11 3.41
C LEU A 31 -0.35 0.31 3.92
N VAL A 32 0.33 -0.55 4.69
CA VAL A 32 1.74 -0.36 5.08
C VAL A 32 2.59 -1.44 4.43
N ASP A 33 3.67 -1.04 3.73
CA ASP A 33 4.70 -1.98 3.27
C ASP A 33 5.56 -2.40 4.47
N LYS A 34 5.41 -3.64 4.94
CA LYS A 34 6.13 -4.13 6.13
C LYS A 34 7.65 -4.24 5.92
N VAL A 35 8.14 -4.14 4.69
CA VAL A 35 9.58 -4.13 4.38
C VAL A 35 10.21 -2.75 4.61
N THR A 36 9.50 -1.69 4.21
CA THR A 36 10.02 -0.32 4.23
C THR A 36 9.39 0.56 5.32
N GLY A 37 8.26 0.11 5.88
CA GLY A 37 7.40 0.88 6.76
C GLY A 37 6.57 1.96 6.07
N VAL A 38 6.74 2.17 4.76
CA VAL A 38 6.04 3.24 4.04
C VAL A 38 4.55 2.96 3.95
N THR A 39 3.73 3.96 4.27
CA THR A 39 2.27 3.89 4.15
C THR A 39 1.82 4.38 2.77
N TYR A 40 0.87 3.66 2.19
CA TYR A 40 0.29 3.92 0.88
C TYR A 40 -1.22 4.09 0.96
N MET A 41 -1.74 4.97 0.11
CA MET A 41 -3.15 5.00 -0.27
C MET A 41 -3.32 4.30 -1.62
N ALA A 42 -4.20 3.32 -1.67
CA ALA A 42 -4.57 2.59 -2.88
C ALA A 42 -6.01 2.90 -3.29
N THR A 43 -6.26 2.98 -4.59
CA THR A 43 -7.61 3.09 -5.16
C THR A 43 -7.80 2.07 -6.28
N MET A 44 -8.98 1.47 -6.33
CA MET A 44 -9.37 0.53 -7.37
C MET A 44 -10.60 1.08 -8.11
N ARG A 45 -10.39 1.66 -9.29
CA ARG A 45 -11.49 2.11 -10.16
C ARG A 45 -11.25 1.67 -11.61
N GLU A 46 -10.32 2.32 -12.29
CA GLU A 46 -9.85 1.94 -13.64
C GLU A 46 -8.34 1.64 -13.56
N GLY A 47 -8.03 0.47 -13.00
CA GLY A 47 -6.67 0.08 -12.62
C GLY A 47 -6.33 0.41 -11.17
N THR A 48 -5.37 -0.33 -10.63
CA THR A 48 -4.87 -0.12 -9.27
C THR A 48 -3.88 1.03 -9.27
N ARG A 49 -4.20 2.10 -8.56
CA ARG A 49 -3.25 3.20 -8.29
C ARG A 49 -2.83 3.12 -6.84
N ILE A 50 -1.53 3.28 -6.60
CA ILE A 50 -0.93 3.24 -5.27
C ILE A 50 -0.06 4.47 -5.13
N THR A 51 -0.32 5.29 -4.11
CA THR A 51 0.39 6.55 -3.86
C THR A 51 0.97 6.55 -2.45
N PRO A 52 2.27 6.84 -2.25
CA PRO A 52 2.82 6.97 -0.91
C PRO A 52 2.16 8.15 -0.20
N MET A 53 1.78 7.96 1.06
CA MET A 53 1.37 9.07 1.91
C MET A 53 2.61 9.88 2.28
N LEU A 54 2.49 11.19 2.36
CA LEU A 54 3.61 12.08 2.68
C LEU A 54 3.44 12.67 4.08
N ASP A 55 4.56 12.88 4.76
CA ASP A 55 4.63 13.64 6.00
C ASP A 55 4.60 15.16 5.73
N LYS A 56 4.68 15.96 6.81
CA LYS A 56 4.68 17.42 6.74
C LYS A 56 5.84 18.03 5.94
N ASP A 57 6.92 17.28 5.75
CA ASP A 57 8.13 17.70 5.05
C ASP A 57 8.16 17.19 3.60
N GLY A 58 7.07 16.54 3.15
CA GLY A 58 6.93 15.98 1.80
C GLY A 58 7.66 14.66 1.58
N LYS A 59 8.14 14.01 2.65
CA LYS A 59 8.79 12.69 2.57
C LYS A 59 7.76 11.57 2.73
N PRO A 60 8.01 10.37 2.22
CA PRO A 60 7.14 9.22 2.48
C PRO A 60 6.93 9.02 3.99
N TYR A 61 5.67 8.99 4.40
CA TYR A 61 5.30 8.71 5.77
C TYR A 61 5.62 7.24 6.08
N VAL A 62 6.41 7.05 7.14
CA VAL A 62 6.79 5.73 7.66
C VAL A 62 5.98 5.47 8.91
N ASP A 63 5.25 4.34 8.93
CA ASP A 63 4.50 3.92 10.10
C ASP A 63 5.45 3.73 11.30
N PRO A 64 5.17 4.34 12.46
CA PRO A 64 6.03 4.28 13.65
C PRO A 64 6.34 2.86 14.15
N ARG A 65 5.51 1.87 13.80
CA ARG A 65 5.74 0.46 14.13
C ARG A 65 6.92 -0.14 13.37
N PHE A 66 7.34 0.50 12.27
CA PHE A 66 8.41 0.04 11.39
C PHE A 66 9.61 1.01 11.31
N GLY A 67 9.45 2.25 11.79
CA GLY A 67 10.43 3.35 11.66
C GLY A 67 11.50 3.47 12.76
N SER A 68 11.58 2.52 13.69
CA SER A 68 12.51 2.56 14.84
C SER A 68 13.54 1.40 14.82
N ARG A 69 14.28 1.28 13.71
CA ARG A 69 15.49 0.44 13.62
C ARG A 69 16.75 1.26 13.50
#